data_AF-A0A9D9M939-F1
#
_entry.id   AF-A0A9D9M939-F1
#
_cell.length_a   1.000
_cell.length_b   1.000
_cell.length_c   1.000
_cell.angle_alpha   90.00
_cell.angle_beta   90.00
_cell.angle_gamma   90.00
#
_symmetry.space_group_name_H-M   'P 1'
#
loop_
_entity.id
_entity.type
_entity.pdbx_description
1 polymer ?
#
loop_
_entity_poly.entity_id
_entity_poly.type
_entity_poly.pdbx_seq_one_letter_code
_entity_poly.pdbx_strand_id
1 'polypeptide(L)'
;MQNAKERATRIKAILTDVDGILTDGKVNFFVAPDGRIEEIKSFNTQDGVAVMLCRSAGIICGIITGRRHPTTVERAKNLGFKYMYQGFLTKIGPLNDILEKENLKPEEVCYIGDDITDIPLLNEVGLAATVPNALDVVKDHAHFVTQRNGGDGAYREVIDFILDAQGKLAPLLALVEESAWTHGKKPQLEIVTSQEGIN
;
A
#
# COMPACT_ATOMS: atom_id res chain seq x y z
N MET A 1 -8.18 22.00 -11.17
CA MET A 1 -7.59 20.71 -10.74
C MET A 1 -8.25 20.30 -9.45
N GLN A 2 -8.67 19.04 -9.34
CA GLN A 2 -9.26 18.50 -8.11
C GLN A 2 -8.19 18.38 -7.03
N ASN A 3 -8.44 18.85 -5.81
CA ASN A 3 -7.47 18.76 -4.72
C ASN A 3 -7.41 17.32 -4.15
N ALA A 4 -6.37 17.00 -3.39
CA ALA A 4 -6.16 15.65 -2.84
C ALA A 4 -7.33 15.15 -1.98
N LYS A 5 -7.96 16.03 -1.20
CA LYS A 5 -9.07 15.66 -0.30
C LYS A 5 -10.31 15.26 -1.10
N GLU A 6 -10.63 16.00 -2.14
CA GLU A 6 -11.74 15.68 -3.04
C GLU A 6 -11.50 14.35 -3.79
N ARG A 7 -10.25 14.04 -4.18
CA ARG A 7 -9.87 12.75 -4.78
C ARG A 7 -10.04 11.59 -3.80
N ALA A 8 -9.70 11.79 -2.53
CA ALA A 8 -9.77 10.77 -1.49
C ALA A 8 -11.21 10.27 -1.21
N THR A 9 -12.23 11.10 -1.47
CA THR A 9 -13.64 10.77 -1.17
C THR A 9 -14.20 9.54 -1.91
N ARG A 10 -13.62 9.18 -3.06
CA ARG A 10 -14.09 8.10 -3.94
C ARG A 10 -13.26 6.82 -3.87
N ILE A 11 -12.22 6.79 -3.04
CA ILE A 11 -11.26 5.67 -2.99
C ILE A 11 -11.89 4.42 -2.38
N LYS A 12 -11.81 3.32 -3.12
CA LYS A 12 -12.30 1.98 -2.75
C LYS A 12 -11.16 0.97 -2.61
N ALA A 13 -10.02 1.21 -3.25
CA ALA A 13 -8.82 0.39 -3.10
C ALA A 13 -7.57 1.24 -2.88
N ILE A 14 -6.68 0.77 -2.00
CA ILE A 14 -5.38 1.35 -1.72
C ILE A 14 -4.32 0.30 -2.08
N LEU A 15 -3.54 0.64 -3.09
CA LEU A 15 -2.44 -0.16 -3.60
C LEU A 15 -1.12 0.50 -3.20
N THR A 16 -0.09 -0.28 -2.92
CA THR A 16 1.19 0.24 -2.43
C THR A 16 2.38 -0.52 -2.99
N ASP A 17 3.49 0.18 -3.21
CA ASP A 17 4.80 -0.44 -3.20
C ASP A 17 5.17 -0.92 -1.78
N VAL A 18 6.31 -1.60 -1.65
CA VAL A 18 6.83 -2.15 -0.40
C VAL A 18 8.06 -1.38 0.04
N ASP A 19 9.09 -1.34 -0.79
CA ASP A 19 10.43 -0.95 -0.37
C ASP A 19 10.60 0.55 -0.57
N GLY A 20 10.54 1.32 0.51
CA GLY A 20 10.52 2.78 0.47
C GLY A 20 9.15 3.38 0.82
N ILE A 21 8.12 2.53 0.93
CA ILE A 21 6.78 2.88 1.44
C ILE A 21 6.44 2.14 2.73
N LEU A 22 6.30 0.80 2.69
CA LEU A 22 6.03 -0.02 3.88
C LEU A 22 7.30 -0.28 4.71
N THR A 23 8.46 -0.11 4.09
CA THR A 23 9.79 -0.14 4.70
C THR A 23 10.52 1.18 4.44
N ASP A 24 11.68 1.38 5.05
CA ASP A 24 12.55 2.55 4.84
C ASP A 24 13.40 2.46 3.55
N GLY A 25 13.10 1.50 2.66
CA GLY A 25 13.80 1.29 1.39
C GLY A 25 15.13 0.54 1.50
N LYS A 26 15.60 0.23 2.71
CA LYS A 26 16.85 -0.51 2.89
C LYS A 26 16.65 -2.00 2.67
N VAL A 27 17.65 -2.62 2.04
CA VAL A 27 17.78 -4.08 1.94
C VAL A 27 18.95 -4.51 2.82
N ASN A 28 18.66 -5.22 3.92
CA ASN A 28 19.67 -5.64 4.87
C ASN A 28 20.03 -7.11 4.64
N PHE A 29 21.32 -7.40 4.43
CA PHE A 29 21.82 -8.76 4.28
C PHE A 29 22.58 -9.19 5.53
N PHE A 30 22.27 -10.38 6.05
CA PHE A 30 23.01 -11.05 7.09
C PHE A 30 23.72 -12.27 6.50
N VAL A 31 25.03 -12.35 6.69
CA VAL A 31 25.83 -13.52 6.27
C VAL A 31 26.15 -14.35 7.51
N ALA A 32 25.56 -15.53 7.61
CA ALA A 32 25.80 -16.46 8.70
C ALA A 32 27.21 -17.08 8.62
N PRO A 33 27.77 -17.60 9.73
CA PRO A 33 29.10 -18.23 9.74
C PRO A 33 29.25 -19.42 8.78
N ASP A 34 28.14 -20.08 8.43
CA ASP A 34 28.07 -21.17 7.45
C ASP A 34 27.99 -20.69 5.99
N GLY A 35 27.99 -19.38 5.75
CA GLY A 35 27.90 -18.76 4.43
C GLY A 35 26.48 -18.51 3.92
N ARG A 36 25.43 -18.89 4.67
CA ARG A 36 24.04 -18.59 4.29
C ARG A 36 23.77 -17.09 4.35
N ILE A 37 23.09 -16.57 3.32
CA ILE A 37 22.69 -15.17 3.25
C ILE A 37 21.19 -15.07 3.52
N GLU A 38 20.83 -14.26 4.51
CA GLU A 38 19.44 -13.94 4.86
C GLU A 38 19.17 -12.46 4.60
N GLU A 39 18.02 -12.13 4.00
CA GLU A 39 17.56 -10.76 3.84
C GLU A 39 16.50 -10.43 4.91
N ILE A 40 16.64 -9.26 5.55
CA ILE A 40 15.71 -8.77 6.57
C ILE A 40 15.06 -7.47 6.08
N LYS A 41 13.73 -7.43 6.20
CA LYS A 41 12.91 -6.23 5.98
C LYS A 41 12.25 -5.81 7.29
N SER A 42 12.32 -4.52 7.60
CA SER A 42 11.67 -3.92 8.76
C SER A 42 10.39 -3.20 8.32
N PHE A 43 9.29 -3.44 9.02
CA PHE A 43 7.99 -2.80 8.76
C PHE A 43 7.52 -2.01 9.97
N ASN A 44 6.73 -0.97 9.74
CA ASN A 44 6.12 -0.20 10.82
C ASN A 44 4.89 -0.91 11.41
N THR A 45 4.72 -0.83 12.74
CA THR A 45 3.54 -1.40 13.42
C THR A 45 2.28 -0.56 13.22
N GLN A 46 2.41 0.77 13.12
CA GLN A 46 1.28 1.69 12.90
C GLN A 46 0.65 1.48 11.53
N ASP A 47 1.47 1.24 10.51
CA ASP A 47 0.99 0.87 9.16
C ASP A 47 0.19 -0.43 9.18
N GLY A 48 0.53 -1.35 10.07
CA GLY A 48 -0.25 -2.57 10.29
C GLY A 48 -1.67 -2.30 10.79
N VAL A 49 -1.84 -1.35 11.70
CA VAL A 49 -3.17 -0.91 12.18
C VAL A 49 -3.98 -0.28 11.06
N ALA A 50 -3.33 0.48 10.18
CA ALA A 50 -3.96 1.14 9.04
C ALA A 50 -4.68 0.14 8.13
N VAL A 51 -4.05 -0.99 7.80
CA VAL A 51 -4.69 -2.06 7.01
C VAL A 51 -5.94 -2.60 7.71
N MET A 52 -5.93 -2.70 9.04
CA MET A 52 -7.11 -3.14 9.79
C MET A 52 -8.25 -2.13 9.73
N LEU A 53 -7.94 -0.82 9.78
CA LEU A 53 -8.91 0.25 9.61
C LEU A 53 -9.55 0.21 8.22
N CYS A 54 -8.76 -0.03 7.17
CA CYS A 54 -9.27 -0.23 5.82
C CYS A 54 -10.28 -1.38 5.76
N ARG A 55 -10.00 -2.52 6.42
CA ARG A 55 -10.96 -3.65 6.48
C ARG A 55 -12.27 -3.24 7.16
N SER A 56 -12.21 -2.50 8.26
CA SER A 56 -13.42 -2.00 8.93
C SER A 56 -14.19 -0.97 8.08
N ALA A 57 -13.50 -0.27 7.18
CA ALA A 57 -14.06 0.73 6.27
C ALA A 57 -14.50 0.18 4.89
N GLY A 58 -14.32 -1.12 4.66
CA GLY A 58 -14.60 -1.78 3.37
C GLY A 58 -13.67 -1.37 2.23
N ILE A 59 -12.45 -0.91 2.54
CA ILE A 59 -11.43 -0.51 1.55
C ILE A 59 -10.50 -1.69 1.30
N ILE A 60 -10.28 -2.03 0.03
CA ILE A 60 -9.38 -3.09 -0.40
C ILE A 60 -7.93 -2.62 -0.26
N CYS A 61 -7.05 -3.47 0.28
CA CYS A 61 -5.61 -3.22 0.32
C CYS A 61 -4.87 -4.22 -0.57
N GLY A 62 -3.96 -3.73 -1.41
CA GLY A 62 -3.12 -4.56 -2.27
C GLY A 62 -1.66 -4.09 -2.34
N ILE A 63 -0.75 -5.00 -2.68
CA ILE A 63 0.68 -4.73 -2.87
C ILE A 63 1.05 -4.97 -4.34
N ILE A 64 1.82 -4.06 -4.93
CA ILE A 64 2.46 -4.26 -6.24
C ILE A 64 3.95 -3.92 -6.11
N THR A 65 4.81 -4.93 -6.21
CA THR A 65 6.25 -4.79 -6.01
C THR A 65 7.07 -5.48 -7.10
N GLY A 66 8.22 -4.89 -7.44
CA GLY A 66 9.19 -5.48 -8.35
C GLY A 66 10.02 -6.60 -7.71
N ARG A 67 10.06 -6.70 -6.37
CA ARG A 67 10.86 -7.68 -5.65
C ARG A 67 10.01 -8.87 -5.19
N ARG A 68 10.66 -10.02 -5.00
CA ARG A 68 10.05 -11.21 -4.41
C ARG A 68 10.78 -11.53 -3.12
N HIS A 69 10.06 -11.60 -2.01
CA HIS A 69 10.65 -11.97 -0.74
C HIS A 69 9.61 -12.62 0.20
N PRO A 70 9.94 -13.77 0.85
CA PRO A 70 9.02 -14.44 1.78
C PRO A 70 8.53 -13.55 2.92
N THR A 71 9.39 -12.67 3.44
CA THR A 71 9.03 -11.72 4.51
C THR A 71 7.89 -10.77 4.12
N THR A 72 7.84 -10.35 2.85
CA THR A 72 6.75 -9.50 2.35
C THR A 72 5.44 -10.29 2.27
N VAL A 73 5.49 -11.54 1.79
CA VAL A 73 4.32 -12.44 1.74
C VAL A 73 3.73 -12.66 3.13
N GLU A 74 4.60 -12.98 4.10
CA GLU A 74 4.18 -13.22 5.48
C GLU A 74 3.59 -11.96 6.10
N ARG A 75 4.18 -10.79 5.85
CA ARG A 75 3.64 -9.51 6.32
C ARG A 75 2.27 -9.21 5.70
N ALA A 76 2.11 -9.39 4.39
CA ALA A 76 0.86 -9.17 3.68
C ALA A 76 -0.28 -10.04 4.22
N LYS A 77 0.00 -11.33 4.45
CA LYS A 77 -0.93 -12.29 5.04
C LYS A 77 -1.29 -11.92 6.49
N ASN A 78 -0.30 -11.53 7.29
CA ASN A 78 -0.51 -11.15 8.68
C ASN A 78 -1.35 -9.88 8.83
N LEU A 79 -1.18 -8.91 7.93
CA LEU A 79 -1.96 -7.69 7.94
C LEU A 79 -3.30 -7.82 7.21
N GLY A 80 -3.52 -8.88 6.43
CA GLY A 80 -4.79 -9.10 5.72
C GLY A 80 -4.95 -8.24 4.48
N PHE A 81 -3.88 -8.08 3.70
CA PHE A 81 -3.98 -7.62 2.32
C PHE A 81 -4.76 -8.63 1.47
N LYS A 82 -5.53 -8.14 0.49
CA LYS A 82 -6.27 -9.00 -0.44
C LYS A 82 -5.39 -9.45 -1.60
N TYR A 83 -4.56 -8.56 -2.13
CA TYR A 83 -3.71 -8.82 -3.30
C TYR A 83 -2.24 -8.58 -3.04
N MET A 84 -1.39 -9.42 -3.65
CA MET A 84 0.05 -9.20 -3.75
C MET A 84 0.57 -9.61 -5.13
N TYR A 85 0.99 -8.62 -5.91
CA TYR A 85 1.65 -8.81 -7.19
C TYR A 85 3.15 -8.59 -6.97
N GLN A 86 3.95 -9.62 -7.26
CA GLN A 86 5.39 -9.60 -6.98
C GLN A 86 6.26 -9.99 -8.19
N GLY A 87 7.41 -9.34 -8.31
CA GLY A 87 8.34 -9.53 -9.43
C GLY A 87 7.99 -8.72 -10.67
N PHE A 88 7.05 -7.78 -10.60
CA PHE A 88 6.63 -6.96 -11.74
C PHE A 88 7.41 -5.64 -11.74
N LEU A 89 8.35 -5.49 -12.68
CA LEU A 89 9.06 -4.21 -12.88
C LEU A 89 8.14 -3.18 -13.55
N THR A 90 7.34 -3.61 -14.54
CA THR A 90 6.26 -2.81 -15.11
C THR A 90 4.98 -3.09 -14.33
N LYS A 91 4.44 -2.07 -13.67
CA LYS A 91 3.36 -2.24 -12.69
C LYS A 91 1.93 -2.07 -13.28
N ILE A 92 1.81 -1.63 -14.53
CA ILE A 92 0.51 -1.36 -15.19
C ILE A 92 -0.34 -2.63 -15.36
N GLY A 93 0.28 -3.75 -15.73
CA GLY A 93 -0.41 -5.04 -15.83
C GLY A 93 -1.10 -5.42 -14.52
N PRO A 94 -0.36 -5.47 -13.39
CA PRO A 94 -0.93 -5.69 -12.06
C PRO A 94 -2.08 -4.74 -11.70
N LEU A 95 -1.96 -3.44 -12.02
CA LEU A 95 -3.04 -2.48 -11.78
C LEU A 95 -4.31 -2.87 -12.55
N ASN A 96 -4.19 -3.13 -13.85
CA ASN A 96 -5.33 -3.45 -14.71
C ASN A 96 -6.07 -4.72 -14.27
N ASP A 97 -5.32 -5.76 -13.88
CA ASP A 97 -5.90 -7.01 -13.40
C ASP A 97 -6.71 -6.81 -12.09
N ILE A 98 -6.20 -5.99 -11.16
CA ILE A 98 -6.95 -5.63 -9.94
C ILE A 98 -8.21 -4.83 -10.28
N LEU A 99 -8.11 -3.86 -11.20
CA LEU A 99 -9.26 -3.05 -11.64
C LEU A 99 -10.36 -3.94 -12.23
N GLU A 100 -9.99 -4.90 -13.08
CA GLU A 100 -10.93 -5.85 -13.68
C GLU A 100 -11.58 -6.76 -12.63
N LYS A 101 -10.79 -7.40 -11.77
CA LYS A 101 -11.27 -8.31 -10.72
C LYS A 101 -12.25 -7.66 -9.75
N GLU A 102 -12.02 -6.39 -9.43
CA GLU A 102 -12.83 -5.64 -8.47
C GLU A 102 -13.89 -4.76 -9.12
N ASN A 103 -13.96 -4.75 -10.46
CA ASN A 103 -14.81 -3.85 -11.25
C ASN A 103 -14.67 -2.38 -10.80
N LEU A 104 -13.42 -1.94 -10.65
CA LEU A 104 -13.06 -0.59 -10.24
C LEU A 104 -12.60 0.23 -11.44
N LYS A 105 -12.78 1.54 -11.33
CA LYS A 105 -12.14 2.50 -12.23
C LYS A 105 -10.83 3.02 -11.62
N PRO A 106 -9.85 3.47 -12.43
CA PRO A 106 -8.62 4.07 -11.92
C PRO A 106 -8.87 5.19 -10.91
N GLU A 107 -9.91 6.01 -11.14
CA GLU A 107 -10.32 7.11 -10.26
C GLU A 107 -10.73 6.68 -8.84
N GLU A 108 -11.04 5.40 -8.63
CA GLU A 108 -11.43 4.82 -7.34
C GLU A 108 -10.24 4.16 -6.61
N VAL A 109 -9.03 4.28 -7.16
CA VAL A 109 -7.82 3.68 -6.62
C VAL A 109 -6.86 4.75 -6.11
N CYS A 110 -6.25 4.47 -4.97
CA CYS A 110 -5.07 5.17 -4.48
C CYS A 110 -3.84 4.30 -4.71
N TYR A 111 -2.74 4.88 -5.20
CA TYR A 111 -1.43 4.21 -5.24
C TYR A 111 -0.41 5.00 -4.44
N ILE A 112 0.41 4.29 -3.67
CA ILE A 112 1.49 4.86 -2.86
C ILE A 112 2.82 4.27 -3.36
N GLY A 113 3.71 5.11 -3.87
CA GLY A 113 5.02 4.71 -4.42
C GLY A 113 6.09 5.78 -4.20
N ASP A 114 7.36 5.40 -4.31
CA ASP A 114 8.52 6.26 -3.98
C ASP A 114 9.61 6.31 -5.05
N ASP A 115 9.59 5.44 -6.05
CA ASP A 115 10.62 5.35 -7.09
C ASP A 115 10.04 5.50 -8.51
N ILE A 116 10.91 5.67 -9.51
CA ILE A 116 10.53 5.89 -10.92
C ILE A 116 9.69 4.76 -11.51
N THR A 117 9.79 3.56 -10.95
CA THR A 117 8.99 2.40 -11.37
C THR A 117 7.50 2.55 -11.05
N ASP A 118 7.17 3.48 -10.15
CA ASP A 118 5.81 3.78 -9.69
C ASP A 118 5.12 4.87 -10.51
N ILE A 119 5.88 5.71 -11.21
CA ILE A 119 5.36 6.84 -12.00
C ILE A 119 4.20 6.43 -12.93
N PRO A 120 4.25 5.29 -13.66
CA PRO A 120 3.12 4.87 -14.48
C PRO A 120 1.82 4.69 -13.69
N LEU A 121 1.88 4.17 -12.46
CA LEU A 121 0.70 3.99 -11.61
C LEU A 121 0.24 5.30 -11.01
N LEU A 122 1.18 6.15 -10.56
CA LEU A 122 0.87 7.47 -10.02
C LEU A 122 0.13 8.34 -11.06
N ASN A 123 0.47 8.23 -12.34
CA ASN A 123 -0.23 8.97 -13.40
C ASN A 123 -1.64 8.44 -13.70
N GLU A 124 -1.93 7.17 -13.40
CA GLU A 124 -3.17 6.51 -13.80
C GLU A 124 -4.27 6.60 -12.72
N VAL A 125 -3.89 6.52 -11.44
CA VAL A 125 -4.85 6.36 -10.34
C VAL A 125 -5.51 7.68 -9.90
N GLY A 126 -6.69 7.57 -9.28
CA GLY A 126 -7.47 8.69 -8.79
C GLY A 126 -6.78 9.50 -7.70
N LEU A 127 -6.00 8.84 -6.84
CA LEU A 127 -5.16 9.45 -5.81
C LEU A 127 -3.75 8.86 -5.81
N ALA A 128 -2.84 9.51 -6.52
CA ALA A 128 -1.41 9.32 -6.37
C ALA A 128 -0.88 9.91 -5.05
N ALA A 129 -0.20 9.09 -4.25
CA ALA A 129 0.46 9.52 -3.03
C ALA A 129 1.93 9.07 -3.00
N THR A 130 2.75 9.83 -2.28
CA THR A 130 4.18 9.51 -2.09
C THR A 130 4.69 9.98 -0.72
N VAL A 131 5.99 9.79 -0.49
CA VAL A 131 6.69 10.05 0.77
C VAL A 131 7.80 11.09 0.62
N PRO A 132 8.21 11.78 1.70
CA PRO A 132 9.30 12.75 1.64
C PRO A 132 10.63 12.16 1.15
N ASN A 133 10.90 10.89 1.48
CA ASN A 133 12.10 10.16 1.07
C ASN A 133 12.03 9.59 -0.36
N ALA A 134 10.96 9.84 -1.12
CA ALA A 134 10.88 9.53 -2.54
C ALA A 134 11.78 10.45 -3.38
N LEU A 135 12.10 10.02 -4.59
CA LEU A 135 12.81 10.88 -5.56
C LEU A 135 11.96 12.11 -5.92
N ASP A 136 12.60 13.25 -6.15
CA ASP A 136 11.86 14.49 -6.44
C ASP A 136 11.00 14.38 -7.70
N VAL A 137 11.50 13.68 -8.73
CA VAL A 137 10.72 13.39 -9.95
C VAL A 137 9.44 12.61 -9.66
N VAL A 138 9.41 11.76 -8.63
CA VAL A 138 8.22 11.01 -8.24
C VAL A 138 7.21 11.92 -7.55
N LYS A 139 7.69 12.89 -6.77
CA LYS A 139 6.83 13.89 -6.08
C LYS A 139 6.07 14.76 -7.08
N ASP A 140 6.64 15.05 -8.24
CA ASP A 140 5.96 15.80 -9.32
C ASP A 140 4.71 15.08 -9.86
N HIS A 141 4.60 13.76 -9.66
CA HIS A 141 3.45 12.94 -10.05
C HIS A 141 2.45 12.70 -8.91
N ALA A 142 2.74 13.15 -7.69
CA ALA A 142 1.90 12.90 -6.53
C ALA A 142 0.85 14.01 -6.34
N HIS A 143 -0.38 13.60 -6.01
CA HIS A 143 -1.41 14.53 -5.53
C HIS A 143 -1.29 14.80 -4.04
N PHE A 144 -0.70 13.87 -3.30
CA PHE A 144 -0.50 13.94 -1.86
C PHE A 144 0.91 13.46 -1.49
N VAL A 145 1.66 14.30 -0.79
CA VAL A 145 2.94 13.91 -0.20
C VAL A 145 2.74 13.87 1.32
N THR A 146 3.05 12.72 1.91
CA THR A 146 2.98 12.55 3.37
C THR A 146 3.99 13.42 4.10
N GLN A 147 3.79 13.63 5.38
CA GLN A 147 4.80 14.24 6.27
C GLN A 147 5.77 13.19 6.81
N ARG A 148 5.30 11.96 7.02
CA ARG A 148 6.12 10.83 7.50
C ARG A 148 6.85 10.13 6.37
N ASN A 149 8.00 9.54 6.68
CA ASN A 149 8.76 8.74 5.71
C ASN A 149 8.17 7.33 5.55
N GLY A 150 8.55 6.69 4.44
CA GLY A 150 8.34 5.25 4.26
C GLY A 150 8.94 4.43 5.41
N GLY A 151 8.21 3.40 5.84
CA GLY A 151 8.58 2.59 7.01
C GLY A 151 8.42 3.31 8.36
N ASP A 152 8.00 4.57 8.38
CA ASP A 152 7.81 5.38 9.58
C ASP A 152 6.36 5.91 9.73
N GLY A 153 5.38 5.13 9.25
CA GLY A 153 3.97 5.47 9.41
C GLY A 153 3.36 6.29 8.26
N ALA A 154 4.04 6.41 7.12
CA ALA A 154 3.50 7.08 5.94
C ALA A 154 2.25 6.38 5.38
N TYR A 155 2.24 5.05 5.32
CA TYR A 155 1.09 4.28 4.85
C TYR A 155 -0.12 4.52 5.75
N ARG A 156 0.09 4.59 7.07
CA ARG A 156 -0.91 5.00 8.05
C ARG A 156 -1.43 6.41 7.80
N GLU A 157 -0.56 7.37 7.52
CA GLU A 157 -0.94 8.76 7.26
C GLU A 157 -1.86 8.87 6.03
N VAL A 158 -1.54 8.17 4.93
CA VAL A 158 -2.39 8.15 3.73
C VAL A 158 -3.76 7.55 4.02
N ILE A 159 -3.82 6.46 4.78
CA ILE A 159 -5.09 5.81 5.12
C ILE A 159 -5.96 6.71 6.01
N ASP A 160 -5.38 7.34 7.03
CA ASP A 160 -6.12 8.26 7.90
C ASP A 160 -6.65 9.45 7.09
N PHE A 161 -5.85 9.99 6.17
CA PHE A 161 -6.28 11.05 5.24
C PHE A 161 -7.48 10.62 4.39
N ILE A 162 -7.45 9.40 3.84
CA ILE A 162 -8.56 8.86 3.04
C ILE A 162 -9.81 8.64 3.88
N LEU A 163 -9.66 8.02 5.05
CA LEU A 163 -10.78 7.73 5.94
C LEU A 163 -11.42 9.02 6.50
N ASP A 164 -10.62 10.03 6.81
CA ASP A 164 -11.11 11.36 7.21
C ASP A 164 -11.90 12.02 6.07
N ALA A 165 -11.34 12.03 4.85
CA ALA A 165 -12.01 12.60 3.69
C ALA A 165 -13.36 11.90 3.38
N GLN A 166 -13.48 10.62 3.72
CA GLN A 166 -14.71 9.83 3.58
C GLN A 166 -15.64 9.91 4.79
N GLY A 167 -15.28 10.65 5.85
CA GLY A 167 -16.06 10.73 7.09
C GLY A 167 -16.11 9.43 7.90
N LYS A 168 -15.19 8.49 7.64
CA LYS A 168 -15.13 7.15 8.26
C LYS A 168 -14.19 7.09 9.45
N LEU A 169 -13.21 7.99 9.56
CA LEU A 169 -12.18 7.93 10.61
C LEU A 169 -12.76 8.20 12.00
N ALA A 170 -13.49 9.30 12.20
CA ALA A 170 -14.03 9.66 13.51
C ALA A 170 -14.95 8.57 14.13
N PRO A 171 -15.90 7.96 13.39
CA PRO A 171 -16.67 6.83 13.91
C PRO A 171 -15.82 5.61 14.31
N LEU A 172 -14.76 5.31 13.56
CA LEU A 172 -13.84 4.21 13.91
C LEU A 172 -13.06 4.53 15.19
N LEU A 173 -12.61 5.77 15.36
CA LEU A 173 -11.91 6.19 16.57
C LEU A 173 -12.81 6.12 17.81
N ALA A 174 -14.08 6.53 17.69
CA ALA A 174 -15.05 6.39 18.78
C ALA A 174 -15.21 4.92 19.23
N LEU A 175 -15.28 3.97 18.29
CA LEU A 175 -15.32 2.54 18.62
C LEU A 175 -14.04 2.07 19.33
N VAL A 176 -12.87 2.62 18.97
CA VAL A 176 -11.60 2.28 19.62
C VAL A 176 -11.57 2.84 21.05
N GLU A 177 -12.01 4.08 21.26
CA GLU A 177 -12.11 4.72 22.58
C GLU A 177 -13.02 3.93 23.53
N GLU A 178 -14.12 3.40 23.00
CA GLU A 178 -15.07 2.56 23.75
C GLU A 178 -14.62 1.10 23.90
N SER A 179 -13.43 0.72 23.38
CA SER A 179 -12.96 -0.67 23.31
C SER A 179 -13.95 -1.62 22.61
N ALA A 180 -14.79 -1.09 21.72
CA ALA A 180 -15.81 -1.81 20.97
C ALA A 180 -15.39 -2.12 19.52
N TRP A 181 -14.22 -1.62 19.08
CA TRP A 181 -13.74 -1.84 17.71
C TRP A 181 -13.48 -3.32 17.43
N THR A 182 -14.13 -3.81 16.39
CA THR A 182 -13.83 -5.11 15.78
C THR A 182 -13.30 -4.90 14.37
N HIS A 183 -12.21 -5.56 14.04
CA HIS A 183 -11.68 -5.54 12.69
C HIS A 183 -12.38 -6.59 11.83
N GLY A 184 -12.70 -6.25 10.58
CA GLY A 184 -13.29 -7.20 9.64
C GLY A 184 -12.44 -8.46 9.44
N LYS A 185 -13.08 -9.55 8.98
CA LYS A 185 -12.39 -10.81 8.64
C LYS A 185 -11.28 -10.54 7.62
N LYS A 186 -10.11 -11.16 7.81
CA LYS A 186 -9.02 -11.08 6.83
C LYS A 186 -9.49 -11.72 5.50
N PRO A 187 -9.29 -11.05 4.36
CA PRO A 187 -9.50 -11.69 3.06
C PRO A 187 -8.48 -12.82 2.88
N GLN A 188 -8.78 -13.73 1.96
CA GLN A 188 -7.75 -14.62 1.44
C GLN A 188 -6.77 -13.79 0.63
N LEU A 189 -5.48 -13.91 0.93
CA LEU A 189 -4.43 -13.27 0.16
C LEU A 189 -4.27 -14.00 -1.17
N GLU A 190 -4.48 -13.29 -2.27
CA GLU A 190 -4.17 -13.74 -3.61
C GLU A 190 -2.76 -13.24 -3.99
N ILE A 191 -1.90 -14.16 -4.42
CA ILE A 191 -0.52 -13.87 -4.81
C ILE A 191 -0.38 -14.15 -6.30
N VAL A 192 0.08 -13.17 -7.06
CA VAL A 192 0.37 -13.29 -8.49
C VAL A 192 1.84 -12.97 -8.70
N THR A 193 2.56 -13.81 -9.43
CA THR A 193 3.99 -13.59 -9.71
C THR A 193 4.24 -13.35 -11.19
N SER A 194 5.22 -12.50 -11.51
CA SER A 194 5.59 -12.24 -12.91
C SER A 194 6.10 -13.46 -13.70
N GLN A 195 6.37 -14.59 -13.03
CA GLN A 195 6.77 -15.85 -13.68
C GLN A 195 5.54 -16.63 -14.15
N GLU A 196 4.46 -16.56 -13.39
CA GLU A 196 3.16 -17.15 -13.75
C GLU A 196 2.44 -16.28 -14.79
N GLY A 197 2.77 -14.99 -14.84
CA GLY A 197 2.11 -14.02 -15.69
C GLY A 197 0.83 -13.49 -15.07
N ILE A 198 0.13 -12.64 -15.81
CA ILE A 198 -1.24 -12.23 -15.53
C ILE A 198 -2.08 -12.92 -16.58
N ASN A 199 -3.11 -13.65 -16.14
CA ASN A 199 -3.99 -14.40 -17.05
C ASN A 199 -4.80 -13.46 -17.94
#